data_AF-H0TGX2-F1
#
_entry.id   AF-H0TGX2-F1
#
_cell.length_a   1.000
_cell.length_b   1.000
_cell.length_c   1.000
_cell.angle_alpha   90.00
_cell.angle_beta   90.00
_cell.angle_gamma   90.00
#
_symmetry.space_group_name_H-M   'P 1'
#
loop_
_entity.id
_entity.type
_entity.pdbx_description
1 polymer ?
#
loop_
_entity_poly.entity_id
_entity_poly.type
_entity_poly.pdbx_seq_one_letter_code
_entity_poly.pdbx_strand_id
1 'polypeptide(L)'
;MKLPFVIAAALAMVVGVTHPAQAKDAAPRKLAGRYLLATDDGRPADCIIRLKTDPIGKGQALDLTEECRQRLGLQSVTAWQPRGDLILFLSEAGTPVVTFQEDEELEAAKNRFVFSEANGGNRYLREWRDGDVLMSQKPYDAAGTWTMSVKSANACVLVLKKGASGDAGTVALQPGCRAEIAALQLAAWKKEGQDLLLLDQAGKMVQRYIALDPNSLRKQDDNTVMLGRPVRN
;
A
#
# COMPACT_ATOMS: atom_id res chain seq x y z
N MET A 1 -11.64 -71.55 -54.57
CA MET A 1 -12.21 -71.96 -53.25
C MET A 1 -11.56 -71.11 -52.16
N LYS A 2 -12.38 -70.29 -51.49
CA LYS A 2 -12.32 -69.74 -50.12
C LYS A 2 -10.99 -69.23 -49.51
N LEU A 3 -10.99 -67.93 -49.19
CA LEU A 3 -10.06 -67.21 -48.28
C LEU A 3 -10.06 -67.81 -46.86
N PRO A 4 -9.07 -67.42 -46.04
CA PRO A 4 -9.46 -66.57 -44.90
C PRO A 4 -8.62 -65.30 -44.73
N PHE A 5 -9.35 -64.24 -44.42
CA PHE A 5 -8.94 -62.92 -43.96
C PHE A 5 -8.37 -63.01 -42.53
N VAL A 6 -7.25 -62.35 -42.26
CA VAL A 6 -6.85 -61.96 -40.89
C VAL A 6 -6.57 -60.47 -40.91
N ILE A 7 -7.49 -59.67 -40.36
CA ILE A 7 -7.30 -58.22 -40.14
C ILE A 7 -6.71 -58.05 -38.75
N ALA A 8 -5.45 -57.62 -38.67
CA ALA A 8 -4.86 -57.11 -37.45
C ALA A 8 -5.13 -55.59 -37.38
N ALA A 9 -6.00 -55.17 -36.47
CA ALA A 9 -6.26 -53.76 -36.19
C ALA A 9 -5.22 -53.23 -35.19
N ALA A 10 -4.28 -52.41 -35.67
CA ALA A 10 -3.34 -51.67 -34.83
C ALA A 10 -3.97 -50.31 -34.45
N LEU A 11 -4.40 -50.16 -33.19
CA LEU A 11 -4.74 -48.87 -32.61
C LEU A 11 -3.46 -48.07 -32.36
N ALA A 12 -3.18 -47.06 -33.18
CA ALA A 12 -2.17 -46.05 -32.89
C ALA A 12 -2.76 -45.01 -31.94
N MET A 13 -2.38 -45.05 -30.65
CA MET A 13 -2.63 -43.95 -29.72
C MET A 13 -1.76 -42.76 -30.12
N VAL A 14 -2.37 -41.73 -30.70
CA VAL A 14 -1.74 -40.41 -30.86
C VAL A 14 -1.73 -39.75 -29.49
N VAL A 15 -0.59 -39.84 -28.80
CA VAL A 15 -0.32 -39.04 -27.60
C VAL A 15 -0.10 -37.61 -28.08
N GLY A 16 -1.16 -36.80 -28.05
CA GLY A 16 -1.06 -35.37 -28.28
C GLY A 16 -0.21 -34.74 -27.19
N VAL A 17 1.02 -34.35 -27.54
CA VAL A 17 1.88 -33.52 -26.68
C VAL A 17 1.25 -32.12 -26.65
N THR A 18 0.43 -31.86 -25.65
CA THR A 18 -0.01 -30.50 -25.34
C THR A 18 1.19 -29.74 -24.82
N HIS A 19 1.88 -29.00 -25.70
CA HIS A 19 2.84 -28.00 -25.26
C HIS A 19 2.06 -26.94 -24.50
N PRO A 20 2.45 -26.56 -23.26
CA PRO A 20 1.89 -25.38 -22.63
C PRO A 20 2.16 -24.20 -23.54
N ALA A 21 1.09 -23.54 -24.00
CA ALA A 21 1.23 -22.32 -24.76
C ALA A 21 1.98 -21.32 -23.88
N GLN A 22 3.20 -20.95 -24.27
CA GLN A 22 3.90 -19.83 -23.63
C GLN A 22 3.04 -18.59 -23.87
N ALA A 23 2.38 -18.12 -22.81
CA ALA A 23 1.72 -16.82 -22.84
C ALA A 23 2.77 -15.79 -23.29
N LYS A 24 2.46 -15.03 -24.33
CA LYS A 24 3.36 -13.96 -24.77
C LYS A 24 3.36 -12.90 -23.67
N ASP A 25 4.54 -12.53 -23.21
CA ASP A 25 4.68 -11.45 -22.23
C ASP A 25 3.98 -10.19 -22.74
N ALA A 26 3.22 -9.53 -21.85
CA ALA A 26 2.62 -8.25 -22.17
C ALA A 26 3.73 -7.27 -22.61
N ALA A 27 3.51 -6.54 -23.70
CA ALA A 27 4.47 -5.54 -24.13
C ALA A 27 4.60 -4.47 -23.03
N PRO A 28 5.82 -4.09 -22.56
CA PRO A 28 6.00 -3.10 -21.49
C PRO A 28 5.24 -1.80 -21.73
N ARG A 29 5.07 -1.38 -22.99
CA ARG A 29 4.28 -0.19 -23.35
C ARG A 29 2.82 -0.24 -22.89
N LYS A 30 2.22 -1.42 -22.72
CA LYS A 30 0.83 -1.58 -22.25
C LYS A 30 0.69 -1.38 -20.74
N LEU A 31 1.74 -1.64 -19.98
CA LEU A 31 1.75 -1.58 -18.51
C LEU A 31 2.58 -0.39 -17.98
N ALA A 32 3.22 0.36 -18.87
CA ALA A 32 3.91 1.59 -18.50
C ALA A 32 2.88 2.66 -18.10
N GLY A 33 3.12 3.33 -16.97
CA GLY A 33 2.13 4.24 -16.40
C GLY A 33 2.43 4.61 -14.96
N ARG A 34 1.49 5.32 -14.35
CA ARG A 34 1.52 5.64 -12.92
C ARG A 34 0.67 4.63 -12.17
N TYR A 35 1.18 4.15 -11.05
CA TYR A 35 0.46 3.23 -10.18
C TYR A 35 0.54 3.71 -8.74
N LEU A 36 -0.55 3.56 -8.00
CA LEU A 36 -0.50 3.50 -6.55
C LEU A 36 0.04 2.12 -6.18
N LEU A 37 1.20 2.09 -5.52
CA LEU A 37 1.69 0.92 -4.83
C LEU A 37 1.24 1.00 -3.37
N ALA A 38 0.39 0.07 -2.95
CA ALA A 38 -0.18 0.08 -1.61
C ALA A 38 -0.24 -1.25 -0.89
N THR A 39 -0.48 -1.18 0.42
CA THR A 39 -0.68 -2.33 1.29
C THR A 39 -2.15 -2.45 1.70
N ASP A 40 -2.59 -3.67 1.99
CA ASP A 40 -3.92 -4.01 2.49
C ASP A 40 -4.01 -4.01 4.03
N ASP A 41 -2.90 -3.75 4.72
CA ASP A 41 -2.77 -3.73 6.20
C ASP A 41 -3.46 -2.53 6.88
N GLY A 42 -4.33 -1.84 6.13
CA GLY A 42 -4.99 -0.62 6.57
C GLY A 42 -4.05 0.57 6.73
N ARG A 43 -2.74 0.42 6.46
CA ARG A 43 -1.85 1.57 6.38
C ARG A 43 -1.92 2.11 4.96
N PRO A 44 -2.16 3.40 4.80
CA PRO A 44 -2.20 3.99 3.49
C PRO A 44 -0.78 4.04 2.97
N ALA A 45 -0.58 3.34 1.87
CA ALA A 45 0.58 3.61 1.07
C ALA A 45 0.25 4.78 0.16
N ASP A 46 1.04 5.82 0.30
CA ASP A 46 1.03 6.99 -0.55
C ASP A 46 2.22 6.92 -1.50
N CYS A 47 2.38 5.78 -2.16
CA CYS A 47 3.48 5.53 -3.05
C CYS A 47 2.98 5.54 -4.48
N ILE A 48 3.06 6.70 -5.12
CA ILE A 48 2.90 6.77 -6.57
C ILE A 48 4.22 6.37 -7.21
N ILE A 49 4.19 5.29 -7.96
CA ILE A 49 5.31 4.81 -8.74
C ILE A 49 5.06 5.11 -10.21
N ARG A 50 6.14 5.13 -11.00
CA ARG A 50 6.05 5.20 -12.46
C ARG A 50 6.79 4.04 -13.09
N LEU A 51 6.07 3.18 -13.79
CA LEU A 51 6.65 2.16 -14.65
C LEU A 51 7.00 2.81 -16.00
N LYS A 52 8.29 2.85 -16.34
CA LYS A 52 8.80 3.45 -17.59
C LYS A 52 9.18 2.37 -18.59
N THR A 53 9.29 2.74 -19.87
CA THR A 53 9.72 1.82 -20.92
C THR A 53 11.22 1.88 -21.21
N ASP A 54 11.94 2.80 -20.60
CA ASP A 54 13.39 2.95 -20.77
C ASP A 54 14.10 1.68 -20.28
N PRO A 55 14.95 1.03 -21.09
CA PRO A 55 15.64 -0.18 -20.67
C PRO A 55 16.68 0.11 -19.60
N ILE A 56 16.77 -0.75 -18.58
CA ILE A 56 17.82 -0.71 -17.56
C ILE A 56 18.13 -2.13 -17.07
N GLY A 57 19.42 -2.51 -17.07
CA GLY A 57 19.84 -3.86 -16.66
C GLY A 57 19.08 -4.95 -17.41
N LYS A 58 18.39 -5.82 -16.67
CA LYS A 58 17.57 -6.91 -17.23
C LYS A 58 16.07 -6.57 -17.40
N GLY A 59 15.67 -5.31 -17.22
CA GLY A 59 14.27 -4.88 -17.30
C GLY A 59 14.11 -3.46 -17.83
N GLN A 60 13.06 -2.79 -17.39
CA GLN A 60 12.78 -1.39 -17.66
C GLN A 60 12.82 -0.55 -16.38
N ALA A 61 13.06 0.75 -16.51
CA ALA A 61 13.19 1.65 -15.38
C ALA A 61 11.86 1.85 -14.65
N LEU A 62 11.92 2.06 -13.34
CA LEU A 62 10.80 2.55 -12.55
C LEU A 62 11.22 3.72 -11.66
N ASP A 63 10.32 4.69 -11.47
CA ASP A 63 10.48 5.71 -10.45
C ASP A 63 9.78 5.28 -9.17
N LEU A 64 10.56 5.20 -8.09
CA LEU A 64 10.10 4.93 -6.74
C LEU A 64 10.95 5.77 -5.79
N THR A 65 10.30 6.58 -4.96
CA THR A 65 10.98 7.47 -4.00
C THR A 65 11.66 6.65 -2.91
N GLU A 66 12.74 7.20 -2.33
CA GLU A 66 13.49 6.52 -1.25
C GLU A 66 12.61 6.22 -0.03
N GLU A 67 11.72 7.15 0.35
CA GLU A 67 10.76 6.94 1.42
C GLU A 67 9.87 5.72 1.15
N CYS A 68 9.37 5.58 -0.08
CA CYS A 68 8.56 4.43 -0.47
C CYS A 68 9.36 3.13 -0.49
N ARG A 69 10.63 3.17 -0.92
CA ARG A 69 11.53 2.00 -0.86
C ARG A 69 11.70 1.49 0.56
N GLN A 70 12.03 2.39 1.48
CA GLN A 70 12.25 2.02 2.88
C GLN A 70 10.98 1.50 3.53
N ARG A 71 9.86 2.21 3.34
CA ARG A 71 8.58 1.84 3.94
C ARG A 71 8.07 0.49 3.46
N LEU A 72 8.23 0.19 2.17
CA LEU A 72 7.68 -1.02 1.56
C LEU A 72 8.68 -2.18 1.46
N GLY A 73 9.92 -1.99 1.94
CA GLY A 73 10.97 -3.01 1.85
C GLY A 73 11.46 -3.28 0.42
N LEU A 74 11.53 -2.24 -0.41
CA LEU A 74 11.88 -2.30 -1.83
C LEU A 74 13.22 -1.62 -2.15
N GLN A 75 14.15 -1.64 -1.20
CA GLN A 75 15.46 -0.98 -1.33
C GLN A 75 16.29 -1.56 -2.48
N SER A 76 16.15 -2.86 -2.75
CA SER A 76 16.92 -3.55 -3.79
C SER A 76 16.30 -3.47 -5.19
N VAL A 77 15.08 -2.92 -5.34
CA VAL A 77 14.39 -2.85 -6.64
C VAL A 77 15.03 -1.82 -7.56
N THR A 78 15.45 -2.19 -8.76
CA THR A 78 16.06 -1.28 -9.73
C THR A 78 15.37 -1.27 -11.08
N ALA A 79 14.65 -2.33 -11.41
CA ALA A 79 13.94 -2.47 -12.68
C ALA A 79 12.57 -3.15 -12.49
N TRP A 80 11.73 -3.07 -13.51
CA TRP A 80 10.52 -3.87 -13.62
C TRP A 80 10.47 -4.61 -14.96
N GLN A 81 9.66 -5.65 -15.05
CA GLN A 81 9.45 -6.39 -16.29
C GLN A 81 8.08 -7.07 -16.29
N PRO A 82 7.33 -7.05 -17.40
CA PRO A 82 6.15 -7.89 -17.55
C PRO A 82 6.53 -9.34 -17.86
N ARG A 83 5.79 -10.31 -17.31
CA ARG A 83 5.95 -11.73 -17.64
C ARG A 83 4.60 -12.43 -17.63
N GLY A 84 4.07 -12.78 -18.79
CA GLY A 84 2.66 -13.17 -18.92
C GLY A 84 1.72 -12.08 -18.37
N ASP A 85 0.96 -12.46 -17.36
CA ASP A 85 0.02 -11.67 -16.54
C ASP A 85 0.66 -11.08 -15.26
N LEU A 86 1.99 -11.18 -15.15
CA LEU A 86 2.75 -10.68 -14.01
C LEU A 86 3.45 -9.36 -14.30
N ILE A 87 3.61 -8.56 -13.25
CA ILE A 87 4.60 -7.48 -13.16
C ILE A 87 5.65 -7.87 -12.13
N LEU A 88 6.90 -8.02 -12.58
CA LEU A 88 8.03 -8.34 -11.72
C LEU A 88 8.77 -7.06 -11.39
N PHE A 89 9.05 -6.81 -10.13
CA PHE A 89 10.10 -5.87 -9.73
C PHE A 89 11.38 -6.66 -9.50
N LEU A 90 12.47 -6.16 -10.08
CA LEU A 90 13.74 -6.85 -10.18
C LEU A 90 14.81 -6.10 -9.41
N SER A 91 15.77 -6.85 -8.87
CA SER A 91 17.03 -6.30 -8.38
C SER A 91 17.98 -5.98 -9.51
N GLU A 92 19.12 -5.36 -9.20
CA GLU A 92 20.19 -5.09 -10.18
C GLU A 92 20.70 -6.37 -10.88
N ALA A 93 20.77 -7.49 -10.15
CA ALA A 93 21.12 -8.79 -10.71
C ALA A 93 20.02 -9.38 -11.64
N GLY A 94 18.85 -8.73 -11.69
CA GLY A 94 17.64 -9.18 -12.37
C GLY A 94 16.89 -10.29 -11.64
N THR A 95 17.11 -10.44 -10.33
CA THR A 95 16.36 -11.37 -9.50
C THR A 95 15.02 -10.74 -9.12
N PRO A 96 13.88 -11.44 -9.23
CA PRO A 96 12.60 -10.92 -8.75
C PRO A 96 12.64 -10.64 -7.25
N VAL A 97 12.30 -9.41 -6.86
CA VAL A 97 12.19 -8.95 -5.46
C VAL A 97 10.73 -9.03 -5.01
N VAL A 98 9.80 -8.57 -5.84
CA VAL A 98 8.36 -8.74 -5.65
C VAL A 98 7.72 -9.03 -7.00
N THR A 99 6.69 -9.87 -6.98
CA THR A 99 5.93 -10.25 -8.17
C THR A 99 4.47 -9.93 -7.92
N PHE A 100 3.89 -9.15 -8.82
CA PHE A 100 2.47 -8.83 -8.82
C PHE A 100 1.78 -9.61 -9.94
N GLN A 101 0.58 -10.07 -9.68
CA GLN A 101 -0.29 -10.88 -10.53
C GLN A 101 -1.58 -10.09 -10.75
N GLU A 102 -2.09 -10.07 -11.99
CA GLU A 102 -3.36 -9.42 -12.31
C GLU A 102 -4.49 -9.98 -11.43
N ASP A 103 -5.28 -9.10 -10.82
CA ASP A 103 -6.33 -9.44 -9.86
C ASP A 103 -7.71 -9.08 -10.44
N GLU A 104 -8.20 -9.94 -11.33
CA GLU A 104 -9.43 -9.73 -12.09
C GLU A 104 -10.66 -9.41 -11.20
N GLU A 105 -10.70 -9.96 -9.97
CA GLU A 105 -11.78 -9.69 -9.01
C GLU A 105 -11.73 -8.23 -8.52
N LEU A 106 -10.56 -7.76 -8.09
CA LEU A 106 -10.39 -6.36 -7.70
C LEU A 106 -10.52 -5.42 -8.90
N GLU A 107 -10.12 -5.84 -10.09
CA GLU A 107 -10.30 -5.04 -11.29
C GLU A 107 -11.78 -4.80 -11.61
N ALA A 108 -12.61 -5.84 -11.53
CA ALA A 108 -14.05 -5.72 -11.68
C ALA A 108 -14.65 -4.80 -10.60
N ALA A 109 -14.18 -4.89 -9.35
CA ALA A 109 -14.66 -4.07 -8.24
C ALA A 109 -14.19 -2.60 -8.30
N LYS A 110 -13.00 -2.34 -8.87
CA LYS A 110 -12.39 -1.00 -8.94
C LYS A 110 -12.51 -0.33 -10.31
N ASN A 111 -12.95 -1.07 -11.33
CA ASN A 111 -13.01 -0.67 -12.74
C ASN A 111 -11.67 -0.11 -13.28
N ARG A 112 -10.56 -0.75 -12.88
CA ARG A 112 -9.16 -0.34 -13.15
C ARG A 112 -8.22 -1.52 -13.08
N PHE A 113 -7.04 -1.41 -13.69
CA PHE A 113 -5.99 -2.41 -13.51
C PHE A 113 -5.54 -2.50 -12.05
N VAL A 114 -5.51 -3.71 -11.53
CA VAL A 114 -5.08 -4.05 -10.18
C VAL A 114 -4.22 -5.30 -10.26
N PHE A 115 -3.02 -5.21 -9.71
CA PHE A 115 -2.15 -6.36 -9.55
C PHE A 115 -1.88 -6.59 -8.06
N SER A 116 -2.19 -7.76 -7.56
CA SER A 116 -1.94 -8.16 -6.17
C SER A 116 -0.65 -8.96 -6.09
N GLU A 117 0.06 -8.91 -4.97
CA GLU A 117 1.30 -9.66 -4.80
C GLU A 117 1.04 -11.18 -4.84
N ALA A 118 1.70 -11.88 -5.78
CA ALA A 118 1.36 -13.25 -6.17
C ALA A 118 1.49 -14.31 -5.05
N ASN A 119 2.33 -14.06 -4.04
CA ASN A 119 2.66 -15.03 -2.99
C ASN A 119 1.87 -14.81 -1.68
N GLY A 120 0.65 -14.28 -1.77
CA GLY A 120 -0.14 -13.90 -0.58
C GLY A 120 0.51 -12.75 0.21
N GLY A 121 1.35 -11.97 -0.47
CA GLY A 121 1.85 -10.72 0.05
C GLY A 121 0.70 -9.71 0.16
N ASN A 122 0.97 -8.66 0.90
CA ASN A 122 -0.07 -7.75 1.35
C ASN A 122 -0.07 -6.45 0.51
N ARG A 123 0.67 -6.44 -0.60
CA ARG A 123 0.84 -5.29 -1.50
C ARG A 123 0.04 -5.45 -2.77
N TYR A 124 -0.38 -4.32 -3.34
CA TYR A 124 -1.00 -4.24 -4.65
C TYR A 124 -0.54 -3.00 -5.43
N LEU A 125 -0.55 -3.12 -6.76
CA LEU A 125 -0.46 -2.02 -7.70
C LEU A 125 -1.85 -1.72 -8.20
N ARG A 126 -2.28 -0.47 -8.12
CA ARG A 126 -3.52 0.00 -8.75
C ARG A 126 -3.19 1.14 -9.69
N GLU A 127 -3.71 1.08 -10.91
CA GLU A 127 -3.55 2.18 -11.87
C GLU A 127 -3.94 3.52 -11.22
N TRP A 128 -3.07 4.53 -11.38
CA TRP A 128 -3.28 5.88 -10.90
C TRP A 128 -3.78 6.77 -12.04
N ARG A 129 -5.04 7.25 -11.92
CA ARG A 129 -5.70 8.06 -12.95
C ARG A 129 -5.86 9.52 -12.52
N ASP A 130 -6.15 10.38 -13.49
CA ASP A 130 -6.51 11.78 -13.21
C ASP A 130 -7.75 11.84 -12.31
N GLY A 131 -7.67 12.65 -11.25
CA GLY A 131 -8.69 12.75 -10.20
C GLY A 131 -8.51 11.77 -9.02
N ASP A 132 -7.56 10.83 -9.08
CA ASP A 132 -7.20 10.05 -7.89
C ASP A 132 -6.58 10.95 -6.81
N VAL A 133 -6.93 10.67 -5.54
CA VAL A 133 -6.45 11.38 -4.36
C VAL A 133 -5.85 10.38 -3.39
N LEU A 134 -4.67 10.72 -2.85
CA LEU A 134 -3.97 9.87 -1.88
C LEU A 134 -4.78 9.79 -0.58
N MET A 135 -4.65 8.70 0.17
CA MET A 135 -5.42 8.57 1.41
C MET A 135 -4.98 9.62 2.43
N SER A 136 -3.69 9.97 2.47
CA SER A 136 -3.19 11.06 3.31
C SER A 136 -3.69 12.44 2.92
N GLN A 137 -4.16 12.59 1.68
CA GLN A 137 -4.74 13.84 1.18
C GLN A 137 -6.25 13.91 1.42
N LYS A 138 -6.89 12.82 1.83
CA LYS A 138 -8.32 12.85 2.15
C LYS A 138 -8.55 13.64 3.43
N PRO A 139 -9.53 14.57 3.45
CA PRO A 139 -9.88 15.30 4.65
C PRO A 139 -10.28 14.37 5.80
N TYR A 140 -9.90 14.75 7.02
CA TYR A 140 -10.34 14.11 8.25
C TYR A 140 -10.78 15.14 9.29
N ASP A 141 -11.74 14.75 10.11
CA ASP A 141 -12.10 15.49 11.31
C ASP A 141 -11.09 15.16 12.40
N ALA A 142 -10.43 16.16 12.98
CA ALA A 142 -9.53 15.94 14.12
C ALA A 142 -10.30 15.67 15.42
N ALA A 143 -11.54 16.15 15.54
CA ALA A 143 -12.32 15.97 16.75
C ALA A 143 -12.73 14.51 16.97
N GLY A 144 -12.89 14.12 18.23
CA GLY A 144 -13.31 12.79 18.68
C GLY A 144 -12.21 12.04 19.43
N THR A 145 -12.41 10.74 19.58
CA THR A 145 -11.50 9.86 20.34
C THR A 145 -10.40 9.30 19.43
N TRP A 146 -9.19 9.25 19.96
CA TRP A 146 -8.00 8.72 19.31
C TRP A 146 -7.21 7.85 20.29
N THR A 147 -6.73 6.70 19.82
CA THR A 147 -5.79 5.85 20.55
C THR A 147 -4.38 6.21 20.09
N MET A 148 -3.55 6.66 21.03
CA MET A 148 -2.12 6.81 20.81
C MET A 148 -1.41 5.50 21.09
N SER A 149 -0.62 5.05 20.13
CA SER A 149 0.19 3.83 20.24
C SER A 149 1.66 4.13 20.02
N VAL A 150 2.53 3.49 20.82
CA VAL A 150 3.99 3.59 20.73
C VAL A 150 4.51 2.18 20.45
N LYS A 151 5.25 2.01 19.34
CA LYS A 151 5.71 0.70 18.83
C LYS A 151 4.56 -0.33 18.79
N SER A 152 3.41 0.10 18.26
CA SER A 152 2.17 -0.69 18.14
C SER A 152 1.44 -1.03 19.45
N ALA A 153 2.00 -0.72 20.62
CA ALA A 153 1.33 -0.93 21.89
C ALA A 153 0.54 0.32 22.29
N ASN A 154 -0.72 0.13 22.74
CA ASN A 154 -1.54 1.22 23.24
C ASN A 154 -0.81 1.95 24.38
N ALA A 155 -0.72 3.27 24.28
CA ALA A 155 0.00 4.13 25.20
C ALA A 155 -0.92 5.13 25.92
N CYS A 156 -1.94 5.64 25.24
CA CYS A 156 -2.90 6.59 25.82
C CYS A 156 -4.16 6.67 24.94
N VAL A 157 -5.30 7.07 25.51
CA VAL A 157 -6.48 7.47 24.73
C VAL A 157 -6.68 8.98 24.90
N LEU A 158 -6.75 9.69 23.77
CA LEU A 158 -6.98 11.12 23.69
C LEU A 158 -8.43 11.38 23.29
N VAL A 159 -9.06 12.39 23.89
CA VAL A 159 -10.34 12.95 23.46
C VAL A 159 -10.11 14.37 23.00
N LEU A 160 -10.26 14.61 21.70
CA LEU A 160 -10.10 15.91 21.06
C LEU A 160 -11.48 16.55 20.92
N LYS A 161 -11.76 17.61 21.67
CA LYS A 161 -13.02 18.36 21.59
C LYS A 161 -12.88 19.53 20.62
N LYS A 162 -13.86 19.73 19.76
CA LYS A 162 -13.91 20.84 18.80
C LYS A 162 -14.20 22.17 19.51
N GLY A 163 -13.40 23.18 19.22
CA GLY A 163 -13.62 24.57 19.60
C GLY A 163 -14.48 25.31 18.57
N ALA A 164 -14.70 26.61 18.80
CA ALA A 164 -15.63 27.42 18.00
C ALA A 164 -15.26 27.54 16.51
N SER A 165 -13.97 27.56 16.17
CA SER A 165 -13.50 27.69 14.78
C SER A 165 -13.48 26.38 13.99
N GLY A 166 -13.73 25.23 14.61
CA GLY A 166 -13.66 23.92 13.95
C GLY A 166 -12.24 23.36 13.75
N ASP A 167 -11.23 24.22 13.59
CA ASP A 167 -9.82 23.84 13.33
C ASP A 167 -8.92 23.83 14.56
N ALA A 168 -9.47 24.06 15.75
CA ALA A 168 -8.74 23.96 17.01
C ALA A 168 -9.67 23.53 18.14
N GLY A 169 -9.10 23.12 19.26
CA GLY A 169 -9.87 22.79 20.45
C GLY A 169 -9.02 22.24 21.59
N THR A 170 -9.66 21.50 22.49
CA THR A 170 -9.01 20.98 23.71
C THR A 170 -8.72 19.49 23.61
N VAL A 171 -7.66 19.06 24.29
CA VAL A 171 -7.25 17.66 24.43
C VAL A 171 -7.49 17.23 25.87
N ALA A 172 -8.12 16.07 26.05
CA ALA A 172 -8.19 15.39 27.33
C ALA A 172 -7.56 14.00 27.21
N LEU A 173 -6.68 13.66 28.15
CA LEU A 173 -6.14 12.31 28.29
C LEU A 173 -7.11 11.48 29.13
N GLN A 174 -7.44 10.27 28.69
CA GLN A 174 -8.16 9.33 29.53
C GLN A 174 -7.25 8.78 30.65
N PRO A 175 -7.81 8.30 31.77
CA PRO A 175 -7.02 7.61 32.79
C PRO A 175 -6.26 6.41 32.23
N GLY A 176 -5.08 6.12 32.80
CA GLY A 176 -4.25 4.97 32.41
C GLY A 176 -3.27 5.24 31.27
N CYS A 177 -3.11 6.49 30.84
CA CYS A 177 -2.03 6.86 29.92
C CYS A 177 -0.65 6.61 30.54
N ARG A 178 0.30 6.16 29.72
CA ARG A 178 1.69 5.97 30.14
C ARG A 178 2.30 7.29 30.64
N ALA A 179 3.20 7.19 31.62
CA ALA A 179 3.74 8.34 32.32
C ALA A 179 4.44 9.33 31.38
N GLU A 180 5.16 8.84 30.38
CA GLU A 180 5.85 9.66 29.38
C GLU A 180 4.89 10.48 28.52
N ILE A 181 3.66 10.00 28.28
CA ILE A 181 2.63 10.75 27.54
C ILE A 181 1.94 11.74 28.45
N ALA A 182 1.64 11.36 29.70
CA ALA A 182 1.05 12.26 30.68
C ALA A 182 1.98 13.45 31.00
N ALA A 183 3.30 13.23 31.01
CA ALA A 183 4.31 14.25 31.22
C ALA A 183 4.38 15.32 30.12
N LEU A 184 3.80 15.06 28.93
CA LEU A 184 3.71 16.04 27.85
C LEU A 184 2.72 17.17 28.15
N GLN A 185 1.85 16.98 29.15
CA GLN A 185 0.85 17.98 29.57
C GLN A 185 0.00 18.53 28.41
N LEU A 186 -0.39 17.65 27.49
CA LEU A 186 -1.19 18.01 26.33
C LEU A 186 -2.53 18.63 26.78
N ALA A 187 -2.84 19.80 26.24
CA ALA A 187 -4.01 20.60 26.64
C ALA A 187 -4.87 21.03 25.45
N ALA A 188 -4.27 21.25 24.29
CA ALA A 188 -4.95 21.75 23.11
C ALA A 188 -4.51 21.03 21.84
N TRP A 189 -5.36 21.14 20.81
CA TRP A 189 -5.03 20.70 19.46
C TRP A 189 -5.36 21.79 18.45
N LYS A 190 -4.67 21.76 17.31
CA LYS A 190 -4.93 22.64 16.17
C LYS A 190 -4.68 21.89 14.87
N LYS A 191 -5.48 22.14 13.84
CA LYS A 191 -5.18 21.75 12.46
C LYS A 191 -4.40 22.86 11.76
N GLU A 192 -3.39 22.44 11.01
CA GLU A 192 -2.65 23.30 10.08
C GLU A 192 -2.60 22.58 8.74
N GLY A 193 -3.48 22.97 7.81
CA GLY A 193 -3.74 22.17 6.61
C GLY A 193 -4.28 20.78 6.97
N GLN A 194 -3.54 19.72 6.63
CA GLN A 194 -3.86 18.34 7.00
C GLN A 194 -3.11 17.88 8.27
N ASP A 195 -2.24 18.68 8.84
CA ASP A 195 -1.48 18.26 10.02
C ASP A 195 -2.31 18.48 11.29
N LEU A 196 -2.16 17.57 12.25
CA LEU A 196 -2.67 17.72 13.60
C LEU A 196 -1.52 18.10 14.53
N LEU A 197 -1.64 19.25 15.17
CA LEU A 197 -0.69 19.74 16.16
C LEU A 197 -1.29 19.51 17.54
N LEU A 198 -0.53 18.88 18.44
CA LEU A 198 -0.86 18.79 19.86
C LEU A 198 0.01 19.77 20.63
N LEU A 199 -0.62 20.55 21.50
CA LEU A 199 0.00 21.65 22.24
C LEU A 199 -0.10 21.42 23.75
N ASP A 200 0.88 21.92 24.48
CA ASP A 200 0.87 21.95 25.95
C ASP A 200 -0.02 23.07 26.50
N GLN A 201 -0.05 23.22 27.83
CA GLN A 201 -0.82 24.27 28.52
C GLN A 201 -0.38 25.69 28.18
N ALA A 202 0.88 25.89 27.76
CA ALA A 202 1.40 27.19 27.33
C ALA A 202 1.11 27.48 25.85
N GLY A 203 0.46 26.55 25.13
CA GLY A 203 0.20 26.67 23.71
C GLY A 203 1.42 26.40 22.84
N LYS A 204 2.49 25.80 23.38
CA LYS A 204 3.65 25.37 22.61
C LYS A 204 3.33 24.04 21.93
N MET A 205 3.68 23.93 20.64
CA MET A 205 3.57 22.65 19.92
C MET A 205 4.54 21.63 20.50
N VAL A 206 4.01 20.48 20.91
CA VAL A 206 4.78 19.36 21.49
C VAL A 206 4.90 18.22 20.48
N GLN A 207 3.83 17.95 19.72
CA GLN A 207 3.82 16.92 18.71
C GLN A 207 3.09 17.40 17.46
N ARG A 208 3.60 16.99 16.29
CA ARG A 208 2.95 17.17 14.99
C ARG A 208 2.71 15.80 14.37
N TYR A 209 1.49 15.63 13.87
CA TYR A 209 1.02 14.42 13.25
C TYR A 209 0.59 14.72 11.81
N ILE A 210 0.98 13.83 10.91
CA ILE A 210 0.58 13.85 9.51
C ILE A 210 -0.46 12.76 9.27
N ALA A 211 -1.50 13.09 8.50
CA ALA A 211 -2.52 12.12 8.15
C ALA A 211 -1.92 11.02 7.28
N LEU A 212 -2.13 9.79 7.70
CA LEU A 212 -1.94 8.64 6.84
C LEU A 212 -3.26 8.44 6.06
N ASP A 213 -4.37 8.35 6.77
CA ASP A 213 -5.72 8.27 6.21
C ASP A 213 -6.70 8.97 7.18
N PRO A 214 -8.01 9.04 6.88
CA PRO A 214 -8.94 9.73 7.76
C PRO A 214 -9.06 9.22 9.20
N ASN A 215 -8.57 8.00 9.47
CA ASN A 215 -8.63 7.32 10.75
C ASN A 215 -7.26 7.03 11.36
N SER A 216 -6.17 7.42 10.71
CA SER A 216 -4.80 7.11 11.13
C SER A 216 -3.88 8.30 10.88
N LEU A 217 -3.11 8.68 11.90
CA LEU A 217 -2.08 9.70 11.81
C LEU A 217 -0.77 9.18 12.37
N ARG A 218 0.33 9.63 11.77
CA ARG A 218 1.69 9.30 12.19
C ARG A 218 2.38 10.52 12.74
N LYS A 219 3.12 10.38 13.83
CA LYS A 219 3.99 11.46 14.32
C LYS A 219 5.07 11.76 13.27
N GLN A 220 5.24 13.02 12.91
CA GLN A 220 6.03 13.41 11.73
C GLN A 220 7.48 12.92 11.79
N ASP A 221 8.11 13.04 12.95
CA ASP A 221 9.53 12.76 13.21
C ASP A 221 9.78 11.37 13.83
N ASP A 222 8.74 10.58 14.08
CA ASP A 222 8.85 9.27 14.72
C ASP A 222 7.78 8.30 14.18
N ASN A 223 8.22 7.35 13.36
CA ASN A 223 7.36 6.35 12.73
C ASN A 223 6.82 5.29 13.71
N THR A 224 7.25 5.32 14.97
CA THR A 224 6.79 4.39 16.00
C THR A 224 5.61 4.91 16.79
N VAL A 225 5.26 6.19 16.66
CA VAL A 225 4.14 6.83 17.37
C VAL A 225 3.01 7.15 16.40
N MET A 226 1.83 6.62 16.72
CA MET A 226 0.64 6.67 15.87
C MET A 226 -0.58 7.14 16.66
N LEU A 227 -1.50 7.83 15.99
CA LEU A 227 -2.87 8.04 16.44
C LEU A 227 -3.82 7.27 15.54
N GLY A 228 -4.59 6.34 16.10
CA GLY A 228 -5.64 5.62 15.38
C GLY A 228 -7.01 5.92 15.95
N ARG A 229 -8.06 5.95 15.13
CA ARG A 229 -9.43 5.93 15.64
C ARG A 229 -9.66 4.58 16.35
N PRO A 230 -10.37 4.55 17.49
CA PRO A 230 -10.76 3.29 18.11
C PRO A 230 -11.55 2.44 17.11
N VAL A 231 -11.15 1.19 16.92
CA VAL A 231 -11.92 0.23 16.14
C VAL A 231 -13.22 -0.02 16.91
N ARG A 232 -14.37 0.25 16.29
CA ARG A 232 -15.65 -0.18 16.84
C ARG A 232 -15.72 -1.69 16.61
N ASN A 233 -15.60 -2.47 17.68
CA ASN A 233 -15.95 -3.89 17.66
C ASN A 233 -17.47 -4.04 17.56
#